data_AF-A0A2S9YPW3-F1
#
_entry.id   AF-A0A2S9YPW3-F1
#
_cell.length_a   1.000
_cell.length_b   1.000
_cell.length_c   1.000
_cell.angle_alpha   90.00
_cell.angle_beta   90.00
_cell.angle_gamma   90.00
#
_symmetry.space_group_name_H-M   'P 1'
#
loop_
_entity.id
_entity.type
_entity.pdbx_description
1 polymer ?
#
loop_
_entity_poly.entity_id
_entity_poly.type
_entity_poly.pdbx_seq_one_letter_code
_entity_poly.pdbx_strand_id
1 'polypeptide(L)'
;MPCVHSVSVSTLKRFVRALPLVVPLALVAPLIVPHQVQAAAQDGDDSEEQQTYDYGARVKIEVRMEDGTVVKHRGEMRSFGNEWRFEFEGADHHHALTLNAAGEEGDKKLEVTLAYERDGMPVIAPYKDTYPVRKRQSLWTQDGKLAIALTFIPTKFEREDTSRDDKEKIDPGDNDDPLGGNLFK
;
A
#
# COMPACT_ATOMS: atom_id res chain seq x y z
N MET A 1 25.91 -45.04 35.58
CA MET A 1 26.13 -43.81 36.38
C MET A 1 25.40 -42.66 35.70
N PRO A 2 24.24 -42.21 36.18
CA PRO A 2 23.56 -41.05 35.63
C PRO A 2 23.86 -39.79 36.45
N CYS A 3 24.49 -38.79 35.82
CA CYS A 3 24.62 -37.44 36.37
C CYS A 3 23.42 -36.60 35.93
N VAL A 4 22.55 -36.29 36.90
CA VAL A 4 21.36 -35.44 36.75
C VAL A 4 21.79 -34.00 37.02
N HIS A 5 21.77 -33.12 36.02
CA HIS A 5 21.98 -31.69 36.22
C HIS A 5 20.66 -30.93 36.23
N SER A 6 20.28 -30.57 37.46
CA SER A 6 19.71 -29.31 37.92
C SER A 6 18.86 -28.46 36.97
N VAL A 7 17.58 -28.38 37.33
CA VAL A 7 16.57 -27.41 36.88
C VAL A 7 16.98 -26.00 37.32
N SER A 8 16.88 -25.01 36.42
CA SER A 8 16.96 -23.59 36.76
C SER A 8 15.59 -22.94 36.56
N VAL A 9 14.97 -22.53 37.67
CA VAL A 9 13.68 -21.85 37.74
C VAL A 9 13.91 -20.35 37.64
N SER A 10 13.53 -19.73 36.52
CA SER A 10 13.60 -18.28 36.34
C SER A 10 12.35 -17.60 36.92
N THR A 11 12.56 -16.93 38.04
CA THR A 11 11.57 -16.20 38.85
C THR A 11 10.93 -15.02 38.10
N LEU A 12 9.61 -15.08 37.99
CA LEU A 12 8.69 -14.03 37.57
C LEU A 12 8.73 -12.84 38.55
N LYS A 13 9.06 -11.63 38.09
CA LYS A 13 8.86 -10.39 38.86
C LYS A 13 7.75 -9.55 38.23
N ARG A 14 6.56 -9.61 38.83
CA ARG A 14 5.43 -8.71 38.58
C ARG A 14 5.74 -7.35 39.20
N PHE A 15 5.78 -6.30 38.39
CA PHE A 15 5.72 -4.92 38.88
C PHE A 15 4.26 -4.47 38.87
N VAL A 16 3.63 -4.51 40.04
CA VAL A 16 2.36 -3.81 40.31
C VAL A 16 2.73 -2.47 40.91
N ARG A 17 2.42 -1.37 40.21
CA ARG A 17 2.49 -0.03 40.79
C ARG A 17 1.12 0.60 40.67
N ALA A 18 0.38 0.52 41.77
CA ALA A 18 -0.82 1.29 42.01
C ALA A 18 -0.45 2.75 42.31
N LEU A 19 -1.13 3.69 41.68
CA LEU A 19 -1.13 5.11 42.07
C LEU A 19 -2.59 5.59 42.10
N PRO A 20 -2.99 6.32 43.15
CA PRO A 20 -4.39 6.64 43.42
C PRO A 20 -4.91 7.84 42.62
N LEU A 21 -6.22 7.77 42.43
CA LEU A 21 -7.17 8.68 41.83
C LEU A 21 -7.41 9.94 42.70
N VAL A 22 -7.31 11.16 42.14
CA VAL A 22 -8.01 12.37 42.62
C VAL A 22 -8.32 13.30 41.42
N VAL A 23 -9.60 13.67 41.28
CA VAL A 23 -10.19 14.60 40.30
C VAL A 23 -10.41 15.96 41.00
N PRO A 24 -10.33 17.11 40.30
CA PRO A 24 -11.57 17.88 40.13
C PRO A 24 -11.76 18.53 38.74
N LEU A 25 -13.02 18.44 38.33
CA LEU A 25 -13.82 19.33 37.47
C LEU A 25 -13.30 20.78 37.34
N ALA A 26 -13.13 21.27 36.11
CA ALA A 26 -13.18 22.68 35.78
C ALA A 26 -13.93 22.86 34.46
N LEU A 27 -15.14 23.41 34.57
CA LEU A 27 -16.07 23.73 33.51
C LEU A 27 -15.88 25.22 33.20
N VAL A 28 -15.32 25.54 32.03
CA VAL A 28 -15.27 26.92 31.52
C VAL A 28 -15.62 26.89 30.03
N ALA A 29 -16.88 27.22 29.73
CA ALA A 29 -17.34 27.50 28.38
C ALA A 29 -17.14 28.99 28.07
N PRO A 30 -16.48 29.36 26.96
CA PRO A 30 -16.69 30.66 26.34
C PRO A 30 -17.84 30.58 25.32
N LEU A 31 -18.87 31.39 25.57
CA LEU A 31 -19.87 31.83 24.61
C LEU A 31 -19.19 32.37 23.34
N ILE A 32 -19.39 31.70 22.21
CA ILE A 32 -19.06 32.24 20.89
C ILE A 32 -20.39 32.57 20.20
N VAL A 33 -20.60 33.86 19.98
CA VAL A 33 -21.68 34.44 19.18
C VAL A 33 -21.31 34.29 17.70
N PRO A 34 -22.17 33.74 16.82
CA PRO A 34 -22.07 34.03 15.40
C PRO A 34 -22.99 35.21 15.05
N HIS A 35 -22.36 36.37 14.83
CA HIS A 35 -22.91 37.40 13.94
C HIS A 35 -23.14 36.76 12.56
N GLN A 36 -24.37 36.77 12.06
CA GLN A 36 -24.62 36.53 10.65
C GLN A 36 -24.20 37.79 9.89
N VAL A 37 -23.02 37.75 9.29
CA VAL A 37 -22.57 38.72 8.31
C VAL A 37 -22.88 38.17 6.92
N GLN A 38 -23.73 38.93 6.24
CA GLN A 38 -23.79 39.22 4.81
C GLN A 38 -22.91 38.38 3.87
N ALA A 39 -23.56 37.90 2.81
CA ALA A 39 -22.98 37.38 1.59
C ALA A 39 -21.78 38.21 1.08
N ALA A 40 -20.71 37.50 0.76
CA ALA A 40 -19.78 37.90 -0.28
C ALA A 40 -19.59 36.67 -1.17
N ALA A 41 -19.98 36.81 -2.43
CA ALA A 41 -19.60 35.89 -3.48
C ALA A 41 -18.08 35.76 -3.47
N GLN A 42 -17.59 34.54 -3.28
CA GLN A 42 -16.21 34.21 -3.53
C GLN A 42 -16.23 33.33 -4.77
N ASP A 43 -15.93 33.95 -5.90
CA ASP A 43 -15.31 33.29 -7.05
C ASP A 43 -14.10 32.53 -6.50
N GLY A 44 -14.32 31.27 -6.15
CA GLY A 44 -13.29 30.28 -5.95
C GLY A 44 -13.05 29.65 -7.31
N ASP A 45 -12.13 30.24 -8.05
CA ASP A 45 -11.33 29.55 -9.05
C ASP A 45 -10.56 28.43 -8.33
N ASP A 46 -11.27 27.36 -7.95
CA ASP A 46 -10.67 26.06 -7.67
C ASP A 46 -10.35 25.46 -9.04
N SER A 47 -9.30 26.00 -9.64
CA SER A 47 -8.48 25.26 -10.59
C SER A 47 -7.93 24.06 -9.81
N GLU A 48 -8.72 22.98 -9.77
CA GLU A 48 -8.27 21.65 -9.38
C GLU A 48 -7.07 21.33 -10.26
N GLU A 49 -5.86 21.51 -9.71
CA GLU A 49 -4.64 20.96 -10.27
C GLU A 49 -4.91 19.48 -10.50
N GLN A 50 -5.15 19.13 -11.77
CA GLN A 50 -5.27 17.75 -12.21
C GLN A 50 -3.98 17.06 -11.74
N GLN A 51 -4.08 16.25 -10.70
CA GLN A 51 -2.95 15.52 -10.16
C GLN A 51 -2.47 14.55 -11.25
N THR A 52 -1.44 14.93 -12.01
CA THR A 52 -0.78 14.10 -13.04
C THR A 52 0.12 13.06 -12.38
N TYR A 53 -0.33 12.46 -11.28
CA TYR A 53 0.40 11.39 -10.61
C TYR A 53 -0.55 10.29 -10.13
N ASP A 54 -0.08 9.05 -10.23
CA ASP A 54 -0.70 7.91 -9.59
C ASP A 54 -0.14 7.78 -8.16
N TYR A 55 -1.04 7.69 -7.18
CA TYR A 55 -0.64 7.48 -5.78
C TYR A 55 -0.57 5.99 -5.47
N GLY A 56 0.62 5.52 -5.11
CA GLY A 56 0.88 4.12 -4.83
C GLY A 56 1.97 3.92 -3.76
N ALA A 57 2.65 2.77 -3.81
CA ALA A 57 3.73 2.45 -2.88
C ALA A 57 4.86 1.65 -3.52
N ARG A 58 6.10 1.99 -3.16
CA ARG A 58 7.23 1.06 -3.29
C ARG A 58 7.19 0.08 -2.12
N VAL A 59 7.24 -1.21 -2.42
CA VAL A 59 7.14 -2.28 -1.44
C VAL A 59 8.48 -2.97 -1.30
N LYS A 60 8.95 -3.13 -0.06
CA LYS A 60 10.06 -4.03 0.27
C LYS A 60 9.46 -5.32 0.83
N ILE A 61 9.84 -6.43 0.22
CA ILE A 61 9.38 -7.77 0.56
C ILE A 61 10.57 -8.56 1.07
N GLU A 62 10.43 -9.17 2.24
CA GLU A 62 11.41 -10.11 2.79
C GLU A 62 10.67 -11.39 3.20
N VAL A 63 11.06 -12.52 2.63
CA VAL A 63 10.52 -13.84 3.01
C VAL A 63 11.61 -14.58 3.76
N ARG A 64 11.35 -14.89 5.02
CA ARG A 64 12.19 -15.75 5.85
C ARG A 64 11.66 -17.18 5.76
N MET A 65 12.53 -18.06 5.30
CA MET A 65 12.29 -19.48 5.11
C MET A 65 12.54 -20.27 6.41
N GLU A 66 12.10 -21.53 6.39
CA GLU A 66 12.13 -22.46 7.52
C GLU A 66 13.56 -22.79 7.98
N ASP A 67 14.51 -22.78 7.06
CA ASP A 67 15.95 -22.95 7.29
C ASP A 67 16.64 -21.67 7.82
N GLY A 68 15.91 -20.55 7.88
CA GLY A 68 16.41 -19.23 8.27
C GLY A 68 16.91 -18.38 7.11
N THR A 69 16.94 -18.89 5.88
CA THR A 69 17.31 -18.13 4.69
C THR A 69 16.31 -16.98 4.47
N VAL A 70 16.80 -15.80 4.07
CA VAL A 70 15.96 -14.62 3.81
C VAL A 70 16.08 -14.21 2.36
N VAL A 71 14.97 -14.32 1.64
CA VAL A 71 14.82 -13.85 0.26
C VAL A 71 14.27 -12.43 0.28
N LYS A 72 14.85 -11.54 -0.53
CA LYS A 72 14.47 -10.12 -0.57
C LYS A 72 14.04 -9.73 -1.97
N HIS A 73 12.93 -9.03 -2.06
CA HIS A 73 12.41 -8.49 -3.31
C HIS A 73 11.94 -7.04 -3.12
N ARG A 74 11.92 -6.27 -4.20
CA ARG A 74 11.40 -4.92 -4.22
C ARG A 74 10.41 -4.79 -5.37
N GLY A 75 9.21 -4.34 -5.05
CA GLY A 75 8.14 -4.13 -6.00
C GLY A 75 7.65 -2.70 -5.98
N GLU A 76 6.93 -2.30 -7.02
CA GLU A 76 6.22 -1.03 -7.09
C GLU A 76 4.74 -1.30 -7.35
N MET A 77 3.89 -0.80 -6.47
CA MET A 77 2.44 -0.74 -6.66
C MET A 77 2.14 0.69 -7.13
N ARG A 78 1.91 0.89 -8.43
CA ARG A 78 1.70 2.24 -8.99
C ARG A 78 0.41 2.89 -8.49
N SER A 79 -0.57 2.07 -8.12
CA SER A 79 -1.87 2.53 -7.60
C SER A 79 -2.41 1.58 -6.52
N PHE A 80 -3.11 2.16 -5.55
CA PHE A 80 -3.87 1.41 -4.54
C PHE A 80 -5.21 0.91 -5.10
N GLY A 81 -5.80 -0.07 -4.42
CA GLY A 81 -7.08 -0.71 -4.80
C GLY A 81 -6.96 -1.81 -5.85
N ASN A 82 -5.81 -1.93 -6.52
CA ASN A 82 -5.52 -2.99 -7.47
C ASN A 82 -4.81 -4.18 -6.82
N GLU A 83 -4.97 -5.35 -7.42
CA GLU A 83 -4.19 -6.53 -7.08
C GLU A 83 -2.84 -6.49 -7.81
N TRP A 84 -1.75 -6.63 -7.04
CA TRP A 84 -0.38 -6.65 -7.54
C TRP A 84 0.26 -7.99 -7.20
N ARG A 85 0.80 -8.68 -8.21
CA ARG A 85 1.50 -9.95 -8.05
C ARG A 85 3.00 -9.74 -8.26
N PHE A 86 3.79 -10.13 -7.27
CA PHE A 86 5.25 -10.06 -7.29
C PHE A 86 5.82 -11.47 -7.35
N GLU A 87 6.46 -11.80 -8.47
CA GLU A 87 7.10 -13.10 -8.69
C GLU A 87 8.62 -12.93 -8.62
N PHE A 88 9.29 -13.81 -7.87
CA PHE A 88 10.73 -13.76 -7.68
C PHE A 88 11.32 -15.11 -7.27
N GLU A 89 12.56 -15.36 -7.67
CA GLU A 89 13.31 -16.56 -7.31
C GLU A 89 14.14 -16.34 -6.04
N GLY A 90 14.28 -17.37 -5.21
CA GLY A 90 15.18 -17.36 -4.06
C GLY A 90 15.10 -18.62 -3.22
N ALA A 91 16.17 -18.94 -2.48
CA ALA A 91 16.22 -20.12 -1.61
C ALA A 91 15.77 -21.42 -2.33
N ASP A 92 16.14 -21.59 -3.60
CA ASP A 92 15.76 -22.72 -4.47
C ASP A 92 14.25 -22.89 -4.73
N HIS A 93 13.48 -21.82 -4.53
CA HIS A 93 12.04 -21.79 -4.76
C HIS A 93 11.62 -20.62 -5.65
N HIS A 94 10.52 -20.83 -6.38
CA HIS A 94 9.79 -19.74 -7.02
C HIS A 94 8.77 -19.19 -6.03
N HIS A 95 8.84 -17.89 -5.77
CA HIS A 95 7.93 -17.19 -4.86
C HIS A 95 6.96 -16.33 -5.64
N ALA A 96 5.68 -16.35 -5.24
CA ALA A 96 4.71 -15.38 -5.72
C ALA A 96 3.96 -14.78 -4.53
N LEU A 97 3.96 -13.44 -4.46
CA LEU A 97 3.27 -12.68 -3.43
C LEU A 97 2.20 -11.81 -4.10
N THR A 98 0.95 -12.03 -3.74
CA THR A 98 -0.18 -11.22 -4.19
C THR A 98 -0.56 -10.23 -3.10
N LEU A 99 -0.58 -8.95 -3.43
CA LEU A 99 -0.91 -7.84 -2.53
C LEU A 99 -2.01 -6.97 -3.13
N ASN A 100 -3.05 -6.72 -2.36
CA ASN A 100 -4.00 -5.63 -2.60
C ASN A 100 -3.96 -4.70 -1.39
N ALA A 101 -3.59 -3.45 -1.60
CA ALA A 101 -3.55 -2.45 -0.54
C ALA A 101 -4.56 -1.34 -0.83
N ALA A 102 -5.36 -0.98 0.17
CA ALA A 102 -6.24 0.16 0.17
C ALA A 102 -5.71 1.23 1.14
N GLY A 103 -5.70 2.47 0.67
CA GLY A 103 -5.30 3.65 1.45
C GLY A 103 -5.26 4.90 0.59
N GLU A 104 -5.30 6.05 1.25
CA GLU A 104 -5.33 7.37 0.64
C GLU A 104 -4.05 8.16 0.93
N GLU A 105 -3.86 9.29 0.24
CA GLU A 105 -2.69 10.14 0.47
C GLU A 105 -2.67 10.69 1.90
N GLY A 106 -1.59 10.41 2.62
CA GLY A 106 -1.39 10.86 4.01
C GLY A 106 -1.71 9.80 5.06
N ASP A 107 -2.25 8.65 4.66
CA ASP A 107 -2.53 7.56 5.57
C ASP A 107 -1.28 7.02 6.25
N LYS A 108 -1.40 6.77 7.55
CA LYS A 108 -0.33 6.18 8.37
C LYS A 108 -0.38 4.66 8.39
N LYS A 109 -1.48 4.08 7.94
CA LYS A 109 -1.76 2.64 7.95
C LYS A 109 -2.51 2.30 6.66
N LEU A 110 -2.17 1.18 6.05
CA LEU A 110 -2.82 0.64 4.86
C LEU A 110 -3.57 -0.62 5.26
N GLU A 111 -4.74 -0.82 4.67
CA GLU A 111 -5.46 -2.07 4.75
C GLU A 111 -4.96 -2.98 3.62
N VAL A 112 -4.35 -4.11 3.96
CA VAL A 112 -3.66 -4.98 2.99
C VAL A 112 -4.25 -6.38 3.03
N THR A 113 -4.64 -6.87 1.86
CA THR A 113 -4.88 -8.30 1.63
C THR A 113 -3.61 -8.91 1.05
N LEU A 114 -3.08 -9.94 1.73
CA LEU A 114 -1.86 -10.64 1.35
C LEU A 114 -2.18 -12.12 1.09
N ALA A 115 -1.64 -12.64 0.00
CA ALA A 115 -1.54 -14.07 -0.27
C ALA A 115 -0.12 -14.42 -0.70
N TYR A 116 0.34 -15.61 -0.36
CA TYR A 116 1.69 -16.06 -0.67
C TYR A 116 1.68 -17.50 -1.17
N GLU A 117 2.35 -17.71 -2.30
CA GLU A 117 2.55 -18.98 -2.96
C GLU A 117 4.04 -19.29 -3.06
N ARG A 118 4.37 -20.59 -2.93
CA ARG A 118 5.71 -21.15 -3.13
C ARG A 118 5.59 -22.30 -4.12
N ASP A 119 6.36 -22.25 -5.20
CA ASP A 119 6.37 -23.25 -6.26
C ASP A 119 4.96 -23.54 -6.83
N GLY A 120 4.11 -22.50 -6.90
CA GLY A 120 2.72 -22.60 -7.36
C GLY A 120 1.73 -23.18 -6.34
N MET A 121 2.16 -23.46 -5.11
CA MET A 121 1.29 -23.90 -4.03
C MET A 121 0.98 -22.77 -3.04
N PRO A 122 -0.29 -22.55 -2.65
CA PRO A 122 -0.64 -21.53 -1.66
C PRO A 122 -0.13 -21.95 -0.28
N VAL A 123 0.75 -21.13 0.30
CA VAL A 123 1.29 -21.32 1.66
C VAL A 123 0.53 -20.44 2.65
N ILE A 124 0.19 -19.21 2.25
CA ILE A 124 -0.68 -18.31 3.01
C ILE A 124 -1.84 -17.94 2.11
N ALA A 125 -3.03 -18.39 2.49
CA ALA A 125 -4.27 -18.00 1.83
C ALA A 125 -4.52 -16.49 2.01
N PRO A 126 -5.29 -15.84 1.10
CA PRO A 126 -5.62 -14.43 1.21
C PRO A 126 -6.11 -14.05 2.62
N TYR A 127 -5.36 -13.19 3.29
CA TYR A 127 -5.67 -12.69 4.62
C TYR A 127 -5.53 -11.17 4.65
N LYS A 128 -6.41 -10.53 5.41
CA LYS A 128 -6.55 -9.08 5.48
C LYS A 128 -6.02 -8.56 6.82
N ASP A 129 -5.11 -7.60 6.77
CA ASP A 129 -4.52 -6.97 7.96
C ASP A 129 -4.21 -5.50 7.74
N THR A 130 -3.90 -4.78 8.81
CA THR A 130 -3.49 -3.37 8.78
C THR A 130 -1.98 -3.23 8.92
N TYR A 131 -1.34 -2.59 7.94
CA TYR A 131 0.11 -2.38 7.90
C TYR A 131 0.49 -0.90 8.09
N PRO A 132 1.41 -0.54 9.00
CA PRO A 132 1.88 0.82 9.13
C PRO A 132 2.77 1.20 7.94
N VAL A 133 2.53 2.40 7.43
CA VAL A 133 3.35 3.02 6.38
C VAL A 133 4.77 3.28 6.88
N ARG A 134 5.76 3.08 6.00
CA ARG A 134 7.21 3.30 6.23
C ARG A 134 7.81 2.49 7.38
N LYS A 135 7.08 1.52 7.94
CA LYS A 135 7.56 0.63 8.99
C LYS A 135 7.50 -0.81 8.51
N ARG A 136 8.49 -1.58 8.96
CA ARG A 136 8.56 -3.02 8.70
C ARG A 136 7.58 -3.73 9.63
N GLN A 137 6.66 -4.50 9.07
CA GLN A 137 5.80 -5.42 9.81
C GLN A 137 5.98 -6.83 9.27
N SER A 138 6.08 -7.79 10.19
CA SER A 138 6.26 -9.21 9.87
C SER A 138 5.01 -9.99 10.21
N LEU A 139 4.51 -10.75 9.24
CA LEU A 139 3.53 -11.79 9.44
C LEU A 139 4.27 -13.12 9.63
N TRP A 140 3.90 -13.87 10.65
CA TRP A 140 4.41 -15.21 10.90
C TRP A 140 3.34 -16.24 10.59
N THR A 141 3.74 -17.35 10.00
CA THR A 141 2.86 -18.52 9.89
C THR A 141 2.58 -19.10 11.27
N GLN A 142 1.47 -19.83 11.41
CA GLN A 142 1.04 -20.38 12.72
C GLN A 142 2.06 -21.35 13.33
N ASP A 143 2.84 -22.03 12.49
CA ASP A 143 3.92 -22.92 12.91
C ASP A 143 5.23 -22.18 13.25
N GLY A 144 5.29 -20.87 13.00
CA GLY A 144 6.42 -20.00 13.33
C GLY A 144 7.68 -20.23 12.48
N LYS A 145 7.62 -21.06 11.44
CA LYS A 145 8.78 -21.40 10.62
C LYS A 145 8.99 -20.45 9.46
N LEU A 146 7.93 -19.85 8.94
CA LEU A 146 7.98 -18.91 7.84
C LEU A 146 7.53 -17.52 8.30
N ALA A 147 8.19 -16.48 7.79
CA ALA A 147 7.78 -15.11 8.04
C ALA A 147 7.85 -14.26 6.77
N ILE A 148 6.85 -13.41 6.56
CA ILE A 148 6.83 -12.42 5.48
C ILE A 148 6.86 -11.03 6.10
N ALA A 149 7.92 -10.28 5.84
CA ALA A 149 8.06 -8.90 6.22
C ALA A 149 7.78 -7.98 5.04
N LEU A 150 6.87 -7.03 5.26
CA LEU A 150 6.51 -6.01 4.29
C LEU A 150 6.86 -4.63 4.83
N THR A 151 7.26 -3.75 3.94
CA THR A 151 7.37 -2.31 4.21
C THR A 151 6.80 -1.56 3.01
N PHE A 152 5.76 -0.77 3.25
CA PHE A 152 5.15 0.08 2.24
C PHE A 152 5.73 1.49 2.34
N ILE A 153 6.24 2.01 1.23
CA ILE A 153 6.77 3.37 1.11
C ILE A 153 5.88 4.11 0.11
N PRO A 154 4.87 4.87 0.58
CA PRO A 154 3.99 5.61 -0.30
C PRO A 154 4.78 6.57 -1.15
N THR A 155 4.48 6.55 -2.45
CA THR A 155 5.22 7.24 -3.50
C THR A 155 4.22 7.77 -4.51
N LYS A 156 4.44 9.00 -4.98
CA LYS A 156 3.73 9.57 -6.12
C LYS A 156 4.49 9.13 -7.37
N PHE A 157 3.81 8.45 -8.28
CA PHE A 157 4.37 8.03 -9.57
C PHE A 157 3.91 9.01 -10.63
N GLU A 158 4.83 9.56 -11.41
CA GLU A 158 4.47 10.39 -12.56
C GLU A 158 3.67 9.55 -13.55
N ARG A 159 2.52 10.06 -14.00
CA ARG A 159 1.76 9.42 -15.06
C ARG A 159 2.46 9.72 -16.38
N GLU A 160 2.85 8.69 -17.13
CA GLU A 160 3.30 8.89 -18.51
C GLU A 160 2.10 9.40 -19.32
N ASP A 161 2.18 10.65 -19.78
CA ASP A 161 1.22 11.23 -20.71
C ASP A 161 1.27 10.43 -22.02
N THR A 162 0.39 9.45 -22.17
CA THR A 162 0.15 8.77 -23.46
C THR A 162 -0.73 9.61 -24.39
N SER A 163 -0.79 10.92 -24.18
CA SER A 163 -1.36 11.86 -25.15
C SER A 163 -0.45 11.85 -26.38
N ARG A 164 -0.70 10.90 -27.28
CA ARG A 164 -0.26 10.99 -28.66
C ARG A 164 -0.71 12.36 -29.18
N ASP A 165 0.28 13.18 -29.51
CA ASP A 165 0.17 14.19 -30.57
C ASP A 165 -0.16 13.45 -31.88
N ASP A 166 -1.37 12.89 -32.01
CA ASP A 166 -1.98 12.59 -33.31
C ASP A 166 -2.43 13.93 -33.92
N LYS A 167 -1.46 14.81 -34.18
CA LYS A 167 -1.52 15.69 -35.34
C LYS A 167 -1.04 14.87 -36.52
N GLU A 168 -1.88 13.93 -36.96
CA GLU A 168 -1.93 13.64 -38.39
C GLU A 168 -2.17 14.99 -39.08
N LYS A 169 -1.10 15.54 -39.67
CA LYS A 169 -1.23 16.49 -40.75
C LYS A 169 -2.02 15.76 -41.83
N ILE A 170 -3.33 15.96 -41.86
CA ILE A 170 -4.09 15.80 -43.08
C ILE A 170 -3.53 16.86 -44.02
N ASP A 171 -2.61 16.45 -44.88
CA ASP A 171 -2.16 17.25 -46.02
C ASP A 171 -3.37 17.33 -46.98
N PRO A 172 -3.96 18.50 -47.27
CA PRO A 172 -5.07 18.63 -48.20
C PRO A 172 -4.55 18.59 -49.65
N GLY A 173 -3.81 17.53 -49.98
CA GLY A 173 -2.93 17.50 -51.15
C GLY A 173 -2.93 16.20 -51.94
N ASP A 174 -3.89 15.30 -51.74
CA ASP A 174 -4.04 14.12 -52.61
C ASP A 174 -5.46 14.05 -53.18
N ASN A 175 -5.63 14.73 -54.31
CA ASN A 175 -6.86 14.81 -55.10
C ASN A 175 -6.71 13.95 -56.37
N ASP A 176 -6.15 12.75 -56.22
CA ASP A 176 -6.06 11.74 -57.28
C ASP A 176 -6.55 10.40 -56.71
N ASP A 177 -7.85 10.33 -56.41
CA ASP A 177 -8.58 9.06 -56.26
C ASP A 177 -9.13 8.64 -57.65
N PRO A 178 -8.54 7.63 -58.32
CA PRO A 178 -9.01 7.16 -59.62
C PRO A 178 -10.26 6.25 -59.53
N LEU A 179 -10.89 6.10 -58.37
CA LEU A 179 -12.04 5.20 -58.15
C LEU A 179 -13.30 5.91 -57.58
N GLY A 180 -13.37 7.23 -57.70
CA GLY A 180 -14.57 8.03 -57.41
C GLY A 180 -15.65 7.85 -58.50
N GLY A 181 -16.50 6.84 -58.31
CA GLY A 181 -17.57 6.48 -59.23
C GLY A 181 -18.56 7.60 -59.57
N ASN A 182 -18.77 7.80 -60.88
CA ASN A 182 -19.94 8.45 -61.45
C ASN A 182 -21.19 7.61 -61.16
N LEU A 183 -21.96 8.00 -60.14
CA LEU A 183 -23.39 7.71 -60.03
C LEU A 183 -24.07 9.06 -59.79
N PHE A 184 -25.08 9.36 -60.59
CA PHE A 184 -25.84 10.63 -60.68
C PHE A 184 -25.25 11.72 -61.61
N LYS A 185 -25.39 11.55 -62.93
CA LYS A 185 -26.46 12.20 -63.74
C LYS A 185 -26.43 11.75 -65.19
#